data_AF-A0A2G4IN72-F1
#
_entry.id   AF-A0A2G4IN72-F1
#
_cell.length_a   1.000
_cell.length_b   1.000
_cell.length_c   1.000
_cell.angle_alpha   90.00
_cell.angle_beta   90.00
_cell.angle_gamma   90.00
#
_symmetry.space_group_name_H-M   'P 1'
#
loop_
_entity.id
_entity.type
_entity.pdbx_description
1 polymer ?
#
loop_
_entity_poly.entity_id
_entity_poly.type
_entity_poly.pdbx_seq_one_letter_code
_entity_poly.pdbx_strand_id
1 'polypeptide(L)' 'MFDRLLASTFGVHAIDLLAKGQSEKLIVWRGGNVTDIPIPISLADAAQGPRFVPINGEIVRTTCGLGIYLWNATG' A
#
# COMPACT_ATOMS: atom_id res chain seq x y z
N MET A 1 10.52 12.15 6.63
CA MET A 1 9.72 13.32 6.16
C MET A 1 8.59 12.91 5.21
N PHE A 2 8.84 12.02 4.24
CA PHE A 2 7.84 11.56 3.26
C PHE A 2 6.57 10.95 3.86
N ASP A 3 6.70 10.13 4.92
CA ASP A 3 5.55 9.52 5.62
C ASP A 3 4.52 10.54 6.11
N ARG A 4 5.00 11.64 6.73
CA ARG A 4 4.13 12.69 7.27
C ARG A 4 3.39 13.45 6.16
N LEU A 5 4.08 13.70 5.04
CA LEU A 5 3.45 14.29 3.85
C LEU A 5 2.38 13.34 3.28
N LEU A 6 2.68 12.05 3.19
CA LEU A 6 1.75 11.03 2.71
C LEU A 6 0.48 10.97 3.57
N ALA A 7 0.64 10.93 4.89
CA ALA A 7 -0.46 10.90 5.85
C ALA A 7 -1.38 12.12 5.72
N SER A 8 -0.81 13.33 5.61
CA SER A 8 -1.59 14.55 5.42
C SER A 8 -2.35 14.53 4.08
N THR A 9 -1.71 14.07 3.01
CA THR A 9 -2.34 14.04 1.68
C THR A 9 -3.48 13.01 1.63
N PHE A 10 -3.31 11.86 2.27
CA PHE A 10 -4.38 10.85 2.40
C PHE A 10 -5.54 11.36 3.25
N GLY A 11 -5.26 12.04 4.36
CA GLY A 11 -6.31 12.61 5.22
C GLY A 11 -7.16 13.65 4.49
N VAL A 12 -6.53 14.55 3.72
CA VAL A 12 -7.26 15.55 2.92
C VAL A 12 -8.14 14.88 1.87
N HIS A 13 -7.62 13.88 1.14
CA HIS A 13 -8.39 13.15 0.14
C HIS A 13 -9.56 12.36 0.75
N ALA A 14 -9.39 11.82 1.96
CA ALA A 14 -10.45 11.13 2.69
C ALA A 14 -11.59 12.07 3.05
N ILE A 15 -11.29 13.25 3.56
CA ILE A 15 -12.30 14.25 3.92
C ILE A 15 -13.04 14.76 2.68
N ASP A 16 -12.35 14.95 1.55
CA ASP A 16 -12.99 15.34 0.28
C ASP A 16 -13.99 14.29 -0.21
N LEU A 17 -13.65 13.00 -0.14
CA LEU A 17 -14.54 11.90 -0.49
C LEU A 17 -15.76 11.82 0.45
N LEU A 18 -15.54 12.00 1.76
CA LEU A 18 -16.62 12.04 2.74
C LEU A 18 -17.55 13.24 2.51
N ALA A 19 -17.00 14.42 2.17
CA ALA A 19 -17.79 15.61 1.84
C ALA A 19 -18.65 15.40 0.57
N LYS A 20 -18.18 14.57 -0.36
CA LYS A 20 -18.91 14.15 -1.56
C LYS A 20 -19.91 13.01 -1.30
N GLY A 21 -20.05 12.54 -0.06
CA GLY A 21 -20.92 11.42 0.31
C GLY A 21 -20.44 10.07 -0.23
N GLN A 22 -19.18 9.96 -0.63
CA GLN A 22 -18.59 8.75 -1.18
C GLN A 22 -17.85 7.98 -0.07
N SER A 23 -18.49 6.94 0.46
CA SER A 23 -17.91 5.98 1.39
C SER A 23 -17.36 4.73 0.67
N GLU A 24 -16.72 3.83 1.41
CA GLU A 24 -16.28 2.50 0.92
C GLU A 24 -15.22 2.53 -0.20
N LYS A 25 -14.34 3.53 -0.12
CA LYS A 25 -13.19 3.69 -1.03
C LYS A 25 -11.89 3.60 -0.27
N LEU A 26 -10.91 2.90 -0.84
CA LEU A 26 -9.55 2.85 -0.30
C LEU A 26 -8.69 3.89 -1.00
N ILE A 27 -7.99 4.69 -0.20
CA ILE A 27 -7.06 5.70 -0.71
C ILE A 27 -5.69 5.06 -0.84
N VAL A 28 -5.08 5.18 -2.02
CA VAL A 28 -3.81 4.55 -2.36
C VAL A 28 -2.87 5.55 -3.04
N TRP A 29 -1.58 5.35 -2.85
CA TRP A 29 -0.55 6.05 -3.62
C TRP A 29 -0.12 5.17 -4.80
N ARG A 30 -0.31 5.64 -6.03
CA ARG A 30 0.07 4.93 -7.25
C ARG A 30 0.64 5.90 -8.28
N GLY A 31 1.80 5.57 -8.84
CA GLY A 31 2.41 6.38 -9.91
C GLY A 31 2.70 7.84 -9.49
N GLY A 32 3.06 8.07 -8.22
CA GLY A 32 3.37 9.41 -7.73
C GLY A 32 2.17 10.27 -7.36
N ASN A 33 0.96 9.71 -7.36
CA ASN A 33 -0.27 10.44 -7.07
C ASN A 33 -1.13 9.70 -6.04
N VAL A 34 -1.91 10.46 -5.27
CA VAL A 34 -2.99 9.94 -4.42
C VAL A 34 -4.22 9.68 -5.30
N THR A 35 -4.77 8.47 -5.23
CA THR A 35 -6.00 8.09 -5.93
C THR A 35 -6.88 7.27 -5.00
N ASP A 36 -8.19 7.30 -5.21
CA ASP A 36 -9.11 6.34 -4.60
C ASP A 36 -9.38 5.18 -5.55
N ILE A 37 -9.54 3.99 -4.97
CA ILE A 37 -10.06 2.82 -5.67
C ILE A 37 -11.35 2.38 -4.99
N PRO A 38 -12.40 2.03 -5.76
CA PRO A 38 -13.56 1.38 -5.19
C PRO A 38 -13.09 0.05 -4.60
N ILE A 39 -13.58 -0.28 -3.41
CA ILE A 39 -13.29 -1.59 -2.81
C ILE A 39 -14.40 -2.52 -3.34
N PRO A 40 -14.13 -3.41 -4.31
CA PRO A 40 -15.18 -4.19 -4.99
C PRO A 40 -15.80 -5.29 -4.11
N ILE A 41 -15.31 -5.42 -2.88
CA ILE A 41 -15.49 -6.54 -1.97
C ILE A 41 -15.36 -5.96 -0.54
N SER A 42 -16.11 -6.46 0.44
CA SER A 42 -16.15 -5.91 1.81
C SER A 42 -14.75 -5.60 2.37
N LEU A 43 -14.64 -4.58 3.23
CA LEU A 43 -13.36 -4.19 3.87
C LEU A 43 -12.65 -5.39 4.55
N ALA A 44 -13.42 -6.36 5.05
CA ALA A 44 -12.94 -7.62 5.62
C ALA A 44 -12.22 -8.53 4.61
N ASP A 45 -12.69 -8.56 3.37
CA ASP A 45 -12.14 -9.36 2.28
C ASP A 45 -11.05 -8.62 1.49
N ALA A 46 -11.03 -7.28 1.51
CA ALA A 46 -9.88 -6.51 1.04
C ALA A 46 -8.66 -6.72 1.95
N ALA A 47 -8.90 -7.05 3.22
CA ALA A 47 -7.90 -7.47 4.19
C ALA A 47 -7.54 -8.97 4.08
N GLN A 48 -7.48 -9.51 2.85
CA GLN A 48 -7.23 -10.94 2.52
C GLN A 48 -5.81 -11.45 2.86
N GLY A 49 -5.28 -11.01 4.00
CA GLY A 49 -3.98 -11.38 4.51
C GLY A 49 -2.86 -10.44 4.06
N PRO A 50 -1.70 -10.55 4.70
CA PRO A 50 -0.55 -9.73 4.38
C PRO A 50 -0.09 -9.99 2.94
N ARG A 51 0.22 -8.91 2.22
CA ARG A 51 0.86 -9.02 0.91
C ARG A 51 2.33 -9.39 1.09
N PHE A 52 2.64 -10.67 0.90
CA PHE A 52 4.02 -11.17 0.99
C PHE A 52 4.86 -10.70 -0.19
N VAL A 53 6.14 -10.40 0.09
CA VAL A 53 7.15 -10.22 -0.95
C VAL A 53 7.58 -11.61 -1.44
N PRO A 54 7.50 -11.92 -2.75
CA PRO A 54 7.92 -13.21 -3.25
C PRO A 54 9.43 -13.39 -3.07
N ILE A 55 9.85 -14.51 -2.48
CA ILE A 55 11.26 -14.85 -2.23
C ILE A 55 12.10 -14.88 -3.51
N ASN A 56 11.48 -15.22 -4.65
CA ASN A 56 12.13 -15.25 -5.96
C ASN A 56 11.88 -13.98 -6.79
N GLY A 57 11.28 -12.96 -6.17
CA GLY A 57 10.94 -11.69 -6.83
C GLY A 57 12.17 -10.90 -7.25
N GLU A 58 11.98 -10.02 -8.22
CA GLU A 58 13.01 -9.13 -8.76
C GLU A 58 13.67 -8.27 -7.68
N ILE A 59 12.88 -7.79 -6.70
CA ILE A 59 13.38 -7.06 -5.54
C ILE A 59 14.37 -7.91 -4.74
N VAL A 60 14.01 -9.14 -4.41
CA VAL A 60 14.89 -10.06 -3.64
C VAL A 60 16.14 -10.38 -4.45
N ARG A 61 16.01 -10.65 -5.75
CA ARG A 61 17.14 -10.93 -6.65
C ARG A 61 18.12 -9.75 -6.73
N THR A 62 17.61 -8.54 -6.87
CA THR A 62 18.41 -7.31 -6.93
C THR A 62 19.12 -7.06 -5.60
N THR A 63 18.41 -7.28 -4.50
CA THR A 63 18.93 -7.14 -3.12
C THR A 63 20.08 -8.11 -2.85
N CYS A 64 19.96 -9.37 -3.29
CA CYS A 64 21.06 -10.35 -3.26
C CYS A 64 22.26 -9.92 -4.13
N GLY A 65 22.01 -9.40 -5.33
CA GLY A 65 23.07 -8.91 -6.22
C GLY A 65 23.84 -7.71 -5.67
N LEU A 66 23.19 -6.90 -4.83
CA LEU A 66 23.78 -5.75 -4.13
C LEU A 66 24.45 -6.12 -2.79
N GLY A 67 24.41 -7.40 -2.39
CA GLY A 67 24.95 -7.85 -1.11
C GLY A 67 24.17 -7.38 0.12
N ILE A 68 22.90 -7.00 -0.05
CA ILE A 68 22.02 -6.59 1.05
C ILE A 68 21.50 -7.85 1.76
N TYR A 69 21.63 -7.86 3.09
CA TYR A 69 21.21 -8.99 3.91
C TYR A 69 19.68 -9.15 3.92
N LEU A 70 19.21 -10.34 3.58
CA LEU A 70 17.82 -10.75 3.72
C LEU A 70 17.71 -11.73 4.88
N TRP A 71 16.79 -11.45 5.80
CA TRP A 71 16.47 -12.41 6.86
C TRP A 71 15.75 -13.62 6.24
N ASN A 72 16.39 -14.79 6.29
CA ASN A 72 15.77 -16.05 5.94
C ASN A 72 14.99 -16.58 7.16
N ALA A 73 13.69 -16.29 7.23
CA ALA A 73 12.81 -16.99 8.16
C ALA A 73 12.67 -18.45 7.70
N THR A 74 13.63 -19.29 8.11
CA THR A 74 13.54 -20.74 8.04
C THR A 74 13.23 -21.19 9.46
N GLY A 75 11.95 -21.47 9.73
CA GLY A 75 11.41 -21.85 11.03
C GLY A 75 9.91 -21.93 10.97
#